data_AF-A0A6C0HS82-F1
#
_entry.id   AF-A0A6C0HS82-F1
#
_cell.length_a   1.000
_cell.length_b   1.000
_cell.length_c   1.000
_cell.angle_alpha   90.00
_cell.angle_beta   90.00
_cell.angle_gamma   90.00
#
_symmetry.space_group_name_H-M   'P 1'
#
loop_
_entity.id
_entity.type
_entity.pdbx_description
1 polymer ?
#
loop_
_entity_poly.entity_id
_entity_poly.type
_entity_poly.pdbx_seq_one_letter_code
_entity_poly.pdbx_strand_id
1 'polypeptide(L)'
;MIKKVNKNSIKNVIKNNNNIELDKFINEKILYLQEIIRNTIISIKSNNNKIFSNNDIILSITILNELYEKTIEVKNTENLKKINQNIKNDQIKAIEELQKITDKLLMIICGFGTKNIEDLLYISFGFEFNNIKIENPILNAKYELIKKHIHPIGCKIINWKPHKLHNNNSDIFCSNKITDEILVFEDADSFECFDTDKSTESFYQKIFGIRIVIHNEIEKKTIIISGIVDNIELECFSNEYIDFRKDEIKKSAEEYEKSEKEIILRILESFNLKEILVFGNEDLQKKMMSIIIESTIVKQSKLDNTIKKFIDLDAYSQRNMLINLLIYSSNDEEIQYLCYILYDLVSSSNNNNSEFNDQQYIFDSLPSKIKKYFKDVKIHYKIYK
;
A
#
# COMPACT_ATOMS: atom_id res chain seq x y z
N MET A 1 17.88 8.85 17.80
CA MET A 1 17.93 8.33 19.19
C MET A 1 17.39 6.89 19.24
N ILE A 2 17.92 6.00 18.38
CA ILE A 2 17.37 4.66 18.07
C ILE A 2 18.00 3.54 18.95
N LYS A 3 19.01 3.88 19.77
CA LYS A 3 19.97 2.92 20.35
C LYS A 3 19.55 2.16 21.64
N LYS A 4 18.39 2.41 22.26
CA LYS A 4 18.15 1.94 23.65
C LYS A 4 17.21 0.75 23.85
N VAL A 5 16.32 0.42 22.91
CA VAL A 5 15.20 -0.50 23.23
C VAL A 5 15.52 -1.97 22.94
N ASN A 6 16.22 -2.29 21.84
CA ASN A 6 16.66 -3.67 21.55
C ASN A 6 17.78 -4.20 22.48
N LYS A 7 18.38 -3.34 23.31
CA LYS A 7 19.39 -3.79 24.30
C LYS A 7 18.76 -4.56 25.47
N ASN A 8 17.49 -4.36 25.77
CA ASN A 8 16.83 -5.01 26.92
C ASN A 8 16.37 -6.44 26.59
N SER A 9 15.91 -6.71 25.36
CA SER A 9 15.59 -8.07 24.90
C SER A 9 16.86 -8.93 24.80
N ILE A 10 17.93 -8.39 24.23
CA ILE A 10 19.23 -9.08 24.12
C ILE A 10 19.84 -9.40 25.49
N LYS A 11 19.76 -8.49 26.47
CA LYS A 11 20.25 -8.75 27.84
C LYS A 11 19.49 -9.87 28.57
N ASN A 12 18.22 -10.07 28.26
CA ASN A 12 17.41 -11.15 28.83
C ASN A 12 17.69 -12.50 28.15
N VAL A 13 17.91 -12.52 26.82
CA VAL A 13 18.34 -13.72 26.08
C VAL A 13 19.73 -14.21 26.54
N ILE A 14 20.66 -13.28 26.80
CA ILE A 14 22.03 -13.61 27.25
C ILE A 14 22.06 -14.15 28.68
N LYS A 15 21.09 -13.80 29.54
CA LYS A 15 21.09 -14.21 30.96
C LYS A 15 20.56 -15.64 31.21
N ASN A 16 19.71 -16.16 30.33
CA ASN A 16 18.95 -17.38 30.61
C ASN A 16 19.25 -18.58 29.70
N ASN A 17 19.96 -18.40 28.57
CA ASN A 17 20.12 -19.47 27.58
C ASN A 17 21.47 -20.21 27.71
N ASN A 18 21.44 -21.51 27.44
CA ASN A 18 22.65 -22.33 27.34
C ASN A 18 23.43 -21.97 26.05
N ASN A 19 24.76 -22.16 26.04
CA ASN A 19 25.61 -21.79 24.89
C ASN A 19 25.15 -22.39 23.55
N ILE A 20 24.57 -23.59 23.57
CA ILE A 20 24.04 -24.30 22.38
C ILE A 20 22.79 -23.59 21.81
N GLU A 21 21.93 -23.04 22.67
CA GLU A 21 20.72 -22.33 22.26
C GLU A 21 21.06 -20.95 21.66
N LEU A 22 22.10 -20.30 22.19
CA LEU A 22 22.63 -19.04 21.64
C LEU A 22 23.21 -19.22 20.24
N ASP A 23 24.01 -20.27 20.01
CA ASP A 23 24.54 -20.59 18.68
C ASP A 23 23.41 -20.85 17.67
N LYS A 24 22.37 -21.57 18.08
CA LYS A 24 21.21 -21.84 17.23
C LYS A 24 20.49 -20.53 16.87
N PHE A 25 20.22 -19.69 17.87
CA PHE A 25 19.59 -18.39 17.68
C PHE A 25 20.39 -17.48 16.72
N ILE A 26 21.71 -17.43 16.86
CA ILE A 26 22.56 -16.59 16.01
C ILE A 26 22.51 -17.09 14.56
N ASN A 27 22.61 -18.41 14.34
CA ASN A 27 22.50 -18.98 13.01
C ASN A 27 21.14 -18.73 12.36
N GLU A 28 20.05 -18.89 13.10
CA GLU A 28 18.70 -18.58 12.62
C GLU A 28 18.55 -17.11 12.27
N LYS A 29 19.07 -16.20 13.11
CA LYS A 29 19.04 -14.75 12.86
C LYS A 29 19.86 -14.38 11.63
N ILE A 30 21.02 -14.98 11.41
CA ILE A 30 21.84 -14.77 10.20
C ILE A 30 21.06 -15.18 8.96
N LEU A 31 20.50 -16.39 8.94
CA LEU A 31 19.75 -16.91 7.79
C LEU A 31 18.54 -16.02 7.48
N TYR A 32 17.83 -15.58 8.52
CA TYR A 32 16.67 -14.71 8.35
C TYR A 32 17.06 -13.32 7.82
N LEU A 33 18.13 -12.70 8.35
CA LEU A 33 18.63 -11.44 7.81
C LEU A 33 19.08 -11.57 6.34
N GLN A 34 19.73 -12.67 5.98
CA GLN A 34 20.13 -12.97 4.60
C GLN A 34 18.93 -13.13 3.67
N GLU A 35 17.84 -13.76 4.13
CA GLU A 35 16.58 -13.84 3.39
C GLU A 35 15.96 -12.45 3.18
N ILE A 36 15.85 -11.64 4.24
CA ILE A 36 15.30 -10.29 4.15
C ILE A 36 16.11 -9.43 3.19
N ILE A 37 17.45 -9.50 3.24
CA ILE A 37 18.31 -8.75 2.31
C ILE A 37 18.01 -9.15 0.85
N ARG A 38 17.90 -10.45 0.56
CA ARG A 38 17.56 -10.94 -0.79
C ARG A 38 16.18 -10.47 -1.23
N ASN A 39 15.17 -10.60 -0.37
CA ASN A 39 13.82 -10.11 -0.63
C ASN A 39 13.78 -8.60 -0.88
N THR A 40 14.56 -7.84 -0.14
CA THR A 40 14.68 -6.39 -0.30
C THR A 40 15.30 -6.02 -1.65
N ILE A 41 16.40 -6.70 -2.05
CA ILE A 41 17.02 -6.50 -3.37
C ILE A 41 16.02 -6.82 -4.49
N ILE A 42 15.26 -7.91 -4.38
CA ILE A 42 14.25 -8.31 -5.38
C ILE A 42 13.17 -7.23 -5.49
N SER A 43 12.63 -6.76 -4.37
CA SER A 43 11.58 -5.72 -4.33
C SER A 43 12.04 -4.41 -4.96
N ILE A 44 13.25 -3.95 -4.63
CA ILE A 44 13.82 -2.72 -5.20
C ILE A 44 13.97 -2.85 -6.72
N LYS A 45 14.44 -4.00 -7.20
CA LYS A 45 14.60 -4.26 -8.65
C LYS A 45 13.27 -4.38 -9.37
N SER A 46 12.25 -4.99 -8.77
CA SER A 46 10.92 -5.11 -9.40
C SER A 46 10.20 -3.77 -9.51
N ASN A 47 10.49 -2.83 -8.61
CA ASN A 47 9.93 -1.48 -8.59
C ASN A 47 10.69 -0.48 -9.49
N ASN A 48 11.57 -0.97 -10.36
CA ASN A 48 12.40 -0.16 -11.25
C ASN A 48 11.56 0.76 -12.17
N ASN A 49 12.00 2.00 -12.36
CA ASN A 49 11.42 3.04 -13.22
C ASN A 49 9.96 3.46 -12.93
N LYS A 50 9.29 2.87 -11.94
CA LYS A 50 7.92 3.24 -11.52
C LYS A 50 7.87 4.02 -10.20
N ILE A 51 8.87 3.81 -9.34
CA ILE A 51 8.87 4.28 -7.94
C ILE A 51 10.20 4.90 -7.56
N PHE A 52 11.31 4.24 -7.85
CA PHE A 52 12.65 4.69 -7.49
C PHE A 52 13.47 5.10 -8.72
N SER A 53 14.39 6.05 -8.54
CA SER A 53 15.33 6.41 -9.59
C SER A 53 16.42 5.33 -9.74
N ASN A 54 17.02 5.25 -10.93
CA ASN A 54 18.12 4.30 -11.17
C ASN A 54 19.30 4.49 -10.21
N ASN A 55 19.59 5.73 -9.83
CA ASN A 55 20.67 6.05 -8.89
C ASN A 55 20.35 5.50 -7.49
N ASP A 56 19.11 5.66 -7.03
CA ASP A 56 18.68 5.15 -5.74
C ASP A 56 18.72 3.62 -5.68
N ILE A 57 18.34 2.97 -6.78
CA ILE A 57 18.39 1.51 -6.92
C ILE A 57 19.84 1.01 -6.83
N ILE A 58 20.77 1.62 -7.57
CA ILE A 58 22.18 1.21 -7.54
C ILE A 58 22.78 1.41 -6.15
N LEU A 59 22.51 2.56 -5.52
CA LEU A 59 23.01 2.87 -4.18
C LEU A 59 22.49 1.88 -3.14
N SER A 60 21.18 1.66 -3.09
CA SER A 60 20.55 0.76 -2.11
C SER A 60 21.01 -0.69 -2.28
N ILE A 61 21.12 -1.19 -3.51
CA ILE A 61 21.62 -2.55 -3.79
C ILE A 61 23.08 -2.70 -3.35
N THR A 62 23.92 -1.69 -3.58
CA THR A 62 25.33 -1.73 -3.16
C THR A 62 25.44 -1.87 -1.64
N ILE A 63 24.67 -1.07 -0.89
CA ILE A 63 24.64 -1.16 0.58
C ILE A 63 24.11 -2.52 1.05
N LEU A 64 23.08 -3.07 0.39
CA LEU A 64 22.52 -4.38 0.74
C LEU A 64 23.52 -5.51 0.51
N ASN A 65 24.30 -5.47 -0.58
CA ASN A 65 25.38 -6.44 -0.81
C ASN A 65 26.46 -6.36 0.28
N GLU A 66 26.88 -5.16 0.68
CA GLU A 66 27.82 -5.00 1.80
C GLU A 66 27.28 -5.54 3.12
N LEU A 67 25.97 -5.34 3.39
CA LEU A 67 25.33 -5.90 4.58
C LEU A 67 25.28 -7.43 4.52
N TYR A 68 25.04 -8.00 3.33
CA TYR A 68 25.05 -9.44 3.12
C TYR A 68 26.44 -10.03 3.42
N GLU A 69 27.50 -9.46 2.85
CA GLU A 69 28.88 -9.91 3.12
C GLU A 69 29.22 -9.87 4.61
N LYS A 70 28.80 -8.83 5.33
CA LYS A 70 28.98 -8.75 6.79
C LYS A 70 28.26 -9.88 7.55
N THR A 71 27.11 -10.34 7.08
CA THR A 71 26.46 -11.52 7.69
C THR A 71 27.29 -12.79 7.48
N ILE A 72 27.96 -12.93 6.34
CA ILE A 72 28.86 -14.04 6.04
C ILE A 72 30.10 -13.98 6.93
N GLU A 73 30.68 -12.80 7.12
CA GLU A 73 31.82 -12.59 8.02
C GLU A 73 31.49 -13.00 9.46
N VAL A 74 30.31 -12.62 9.98
CA VAL A 74 29.84 -13.04 11.30
C VAL A 74 29.70 -14.57 11.36
N LYS A 75 29.07 -15.19 10.35
CA LYS A 75 28.92 -16.66 10.28
C LYS A 75 30.27 -17.40 10.27
N ASN A 76 31.22 -16.90 9.49
CA ASN A 76 32.54 -17.52 9.37
C ASN A 76 33.36 -17.36 10.66
N THR A 77 33.30 -16.20 11.29
CA THR A 77 33.99 -15.96 12.57
C THR A 77 33.42 -16.82 13.70
N GLU A 78 32.11 -17.07 13.74
CA GLU A 78 31.54 -18.04 14.69
C GLU A 78 32.01 -19.47 14.43
N ASN A 79 31.98 -19.92 13.18
CA ASN A 79 32.41 -21.27 12.82
C ASN A 79 33.88 -21.54 13.18
N LEU A 80 34.76 -20.56 12.96
CA LEU A 80 36.19 -20.67 13.30
C LEU A 80 36.44 -20.67 14.82
N LYS A 81 35.55 -20.08 15.62
CA LYS A 81 35.73 -19.91 17.06
C LYS A 81 35.16 -21.04 17.91
N LYS A 82 34.32 -21.92 17.33
CA LYS A 82 33.97 -23.21 17.95
C LYS A 82 35.19 -24.11 18.24
N ILE A 83 36.35 -23.78 17.66
CA ILE A 83 37.63 -24.48 17.84
C ILE A 83 38.42 -23.96 19.08
N ASN A 84 38.16 -22.73 19.58
CA ASN A 84 38.96 -22.08 20.63
C ASN A 84 38.09 -21.64 21.84
N GLN A 85 38.58 -21.91 23.07
CA GLN A 85 37.81 -22.07 24.32
C GLN A 85 37.13 -20.82 24.96
N ASN A 86 36.82 -19.72 24.25
CA ASN A 86 36.20 -18.50 24.84
C ASN A 86 34.81 -18.13 24.26
N ILE A 87 33.91 -19.11 24.25
CA ILE A 87 32.62 -19.14 23.53
C ILE A 87 31.68 -17.95 23.87
N LYS A 88 31.50 -17.60 25.16
CA LYS A 88 30.47 -16.60 25.57
C LYS A 88 30.76 -15.17 25.10
N ASN A 89 32.00 -14.71 25.20
CA ASN A 89 32.35 -13.33 24.80
C ASN A 89 32.26 -13.14 23.28
N ASP A 90 32.52 -14.20 22.52
CA ASP A 90 32.43 -14.17 21.06
C ASP A 90 30.98 -14.18 20.56
N GLN A 91 30.09 -14.97 21.19
CA GLN A 91 28.65 -14.94 20.91
C GLN A 91 28.04 -13.55 21.17
N ILE A 92 28.44 -12.88 22.25
CA ILE A 92 27.98 -11.51 22.56
C ILE A 92 28.39 -10.54 21.45
N LYS A 93 29.65 -10.61 20.99
CA LYS A 93 30.14 -9.78 19.89
C LYS A 93 29.38 -10.04 18.59
N ALA A 94 29.10 -11.31 18.26
CA ALA A 94 28.32 -11.67 17.08
C ALA A 94 26.91 -11.06 17.13
N ILE A 95 26.24 -11.13 18.29
CA ILE A 95 24.92 -10.51 18.48
C ILE A 95 24.98 -9.00 18.32
N GLU A 96 26.01 -8.33 18.84
CA GLU A 96 26.19 -6.89 18.68
C GLU A 96 26.41 -6.48 17.22
N GLU A 97 27.20 -7.24 16.46
CA GLU A 97 27.37 -7.00 15.01
C GLU A 97 26.08 -7.24 14.23
N LEU A 98 25.35 -8.32 14.54
CA LEU A 98 24.05 -8.58 13.92
C LEU A 98 23.03 -7.49 14.23
N GLN A 99 23.09 -6.89 15.43
CA GLN A 99 22.24 -5.75 15.73
C GLN A 99 22.62 -4.52 14.89
N LYS A 100 23.91 -4.25 14.67
CA LYS A 100 24.34 -3.16 13.78
C LYS A 100 23.90 -3.39 12.34
N ILE A 101 23.94 -4.65 11.86
CA ILE A 101 23.43 -5.02 10.54
C ILE A 101 21.91 -4.79 10.49
N THR A 102 21.18 -5.23 11.52
CA THR A 102 19.71 -5.05 11.63
C THR A 102 19.34 -3.56 11.60
N ASP A 103 20.03 -2.71 12.37
CA ASP A 103 19.76 -1.27 12.43
C ASP A 103 20.01 -0.59 11.07
N LYS A 104 21.06 -0.98 10.34
CA LYS A 104 21.35 -0.46 8.99
C LYS A 104 20.34 -0.98 7.97
N LEU A 105 19.96 -2.24 8.05
CA LEU A 105 18.95 -2.84 7.18
C LEU A 105 17.59 -2.16 7.38
N LEU A 106 17.21 -1.86 8.63
CA LEU A 106 16.01 -1.09 8.94
C LEU A 106 16.02 0.27 8.24
N MET A 107 17.15 0.99 8.24
CA MET A 107 17.24 2.28 7.55
C MET A 107 16.97 2.15 6.04
N ILE A 108 17.48 1.09 5.40
CA ILE A 108 17.23 0.83 3.97
C ILE A 108 15.77 0.47 3.74
N ILE A 109 15.19 -0.42 4.56
CA ILE A 109 13.77 -0.81 4.43
C ILE A 109 12.83 0.37 4.68
N CYS A 110 13.15 1.29 5.60
CA CYS A 110 12.36 2.50 5.79
C CYS A 110 12.34 3.40 4.54
N GLY A 111 13.44 3.44 3.77
CA GLY A 111 13.54 4.26 2.56
C GLY A 111 13.03 3.58 1.28
N PHE A 112 13.22 2.28 1.16
CA PHE A 112 13.04 1.53 -0.10
C PHE A 112 12.07 0.36 0.01
N GLY A 113 11.60 0.05 1.21
CA GLY A 113 10.71 -1.07 1.47
C GLY A 113 11.41 -2.43 1.38
N THR A 114 10.59 -3.47 1.21
CA THR A 114 11.04 -4.87 1.05
C THR A 114 9.95 -5.66 0.34
N LYS A 115 10.07 -6.98 0.22
CA LYS A 115 9.06 -7.79 -0.49
C LYS A 115 7.80 -8.03 0.34
N ASN A 116 7.97 -8.38 1.61
CA ASN A 116 6.90 -8.82 2.50
C ASN A 116 6.73 -7.85 3.68
N ILE A 117 5.49 -7.59 4.10
CA ILE A 117 5.24 -6.79 5.31
C ILE A 117 5.81 -7.46 6.56
N GLU A 118 5.78 -8.79 6.64
CA GLU A 118 6.33 -9.55 7.78
C GLU A 118 7.85 -9.34 7.96
N ASP A 119 8.60 -9.18 6.86
CA ASP A 119 10.03 -8.89 6.91
C ASP A 119 10.29 -7.49 7.48
N LEU A 120 9.47 -6.52 7.08
CA LEU A 120 9.53 -5.14 7.58
C LEU A 120 9.16 -5.07 9.07
N LEU A 121 8.10 -5.78 9.47
CA LEU A 121 7.65 -5.83 10.87
C LEU A 121 8.67 -6.53 11.77
N TYR A 122 9.26 -7.64 11.32
CA TYR A 122 10.34 -8.32 12.04
C TYR A 122 11.53 -7.39 12.29
N ILE A 123 11.99 -6.66 11.27
CA ILE A 123 13.14 -5.75 11.42
C ILE A 123 12.80 -4.55 12.31
N SER A 124 11.54 -4.09 12.29
CA SER A 124 11.10 -2.93 13.06
C SER A 124 10.81 -3.24 14.53
N PHE A 125 10.17 -4.38 14.81
CA PHE A 125 9.58 -4.73 16.12
C PHE A 125 10.04 -6.08 16.67
N GLY A 126 10.80 -6.87 15.90
CA GLY A 126 11.28 -8.19 16.31
C GLY A 126 10.32 -9.34 15.99
N PHE A 127 10.77 -10.56 16.26
CA PHE A 127 10.07 -11.81 15.91
C PHE A 127 8.68 -11.95 16.53
N GLU A 128 8.50 -11.47 17.76
CA GLU A 128 7.23 -11.60 18.49
C GLU A 128 6.06 -10.93 17.77
N PHE A 129 6.35 -9.86 17.01
CA PHE A 129 5.34 -9.10 16.28
C PHE A 129 4.79 -9.84 15.05
N ASN A 130 5.55 -10.78 14.48
CA ASN A 130 5.07 -11.57 13.34
C ASN A 130 3.99 -12.59 13.75
N ASN A 131 3.89 -12.90 15.05
CA ASN A 131 2.95 -13.88 15.60
C ASN A 131 1.78 -13.21 16.36
N ILE A 132 1.44 -11.97 16.02
CA ILE A 132 0.29 -11.29 16.63
C ILE A 132 -0.97 -12.10 16.37
N LYS A 133 -1.69 -12.38 17.46
CA LYS A 133 -3.02 -12.98 17.41
C LYS A 133 -4.05 -11.85 17.37
N ILE A 134 -4.74 -11.73 16.25
CA ILE A 134 -5.86 -10.80 16.09
C ILE A 134 -7.13 -11.58 16.43
N GLU A 135 -7.81 -11.21 17.53
CA GLU A 135 -8.99 -11.94 18.02
C GLU A 135 -10.21 -11.77 17.11
N ASN A 136 -10.39 -10.57 16.55
CA ASN A 136 -11.53 -10.28 15.69
C ASN A 136 -11.31 -10.92 14.29
N PRO A 137 -12.23 -11.78 13.82
CA PRO A 137 -12.05 -12.52 12.56
C PRO A 137 -12.02 -11.60 11.34
N ILE A 138 -12.84 -10.56 11.30
CA ILE A 138 -12.90 -9.58 10.21
C ILE A 138 -11.59 -8.79 10.15
N LEU A 139 -11.08 -8.34 11.30
CA LEU A 139 -9.80 -7.62 11.36
C LEU A 139 -8.62 -8.54 10.99
N ASN A 140 -8.65 -9.80 11.41
CA ASN A 140 -7.66 -10.79 11.02
C ASN A 140 -7.68 -11.04 9.50
N ALA A 141 -8.87 -11.15 8.91
CA ALA A 141 -9.05 -11.28 7.47
C ALA A 141 -8.50 -10.05 6.70
N LYS A 142 -8.69 -8.84 7.24
CA LYS A 142 -8.07 -7.60 6.71
C LYS A 142 -6.55 -7.66 6.77
N TYR A 143 -5.98 -8.09 7.90
CA TYR A 143 -4.54 -8.21 8.06
C TYR A 143 -3.92 -9.25 7.11
N GLU A 144 -4.61 -10.38 6.86
CA GLU A 144 -4.17 -11.37 5.89
C GLU A 144 -4.10 -10.81 4.45
N LEU A 145 -5.06 -9.96 4.05
CA LEU A 145 -4.99 -9.26 2.76
C LEU A 145 -3.78 -8.34 2.69
N ILE A 146 -3.56 -7.57 3.76
CA ILE A 146 -2.43 -6.65 3.87
C ILE A 146 -1.11 -7.41 3.68
N LYS A 147 -0.90 -8.51 4.40
CA LYS A 147 0.34 -9.28 4.34
C LYS A 147 0.61 -9.89 2.96
N LYS A 148 -0.42 -10.35 2.26
CA LYS A 148 -0.28 -11.11 1.00
C LYS A 148 -0.19 -10.23 -0.23
N HIS A 149 -0.89 -9.10 -0.23
CA HIS A 149 -1.14 -8.32 -1.46
C HIS A 149 -0.62 -6.89 -1.40
N ILE A 150 0.08 -6.52 -0.32
CA ILE A 150 0.68 -5.19 -0.21
C ILE A 150 2.19 -5.33 -0.08
N HIS A 151 2.88 -4.75 -1.05
CA HIS A 151 4.33 -4.76 -1.14
C HIS A 151 4.89 -3.45 -0.61
N PRO A 152 5.59 -3.44 0.53
CA PRO A 152 6.08 -2.22 1.13
C PRO A 152 7.17 -1.60 0.27
N ILE A 153 7.07 -0.28 0.04
CA ILE A 153 8.05 0.55 -0.67
C ILE A 153 8.74 1.55 0.25
N GLY A 154 8.37 1.58 1.53
CA GLY A 154 9.01 2.38 2.56
C GLY A 154 8.15 2.43 3.82
N CYS A 155 8.70 2.97 4.89
CA CYS A 155 7.93 3.22 6.10
C CYS A 155 8.49 4.35 6.95
N LYS A 156 7.62 4.91 7.78
CA LYS A 156 7.94 5.93 8.78
C LYS A 156 7.57 5.41 10.16
N ILE A 157 8.53 5.44 11.09
CA ILE A 157 8.31 5.05 12.48
C ILE A 157 8.15 6.30 13.34
N ILE A 158 7.06 6.34 14.11
CA ILE A 158 6.72 7.43 15.01
C ILE A 158 6.68 6.89 16.44
N ASN A 159 7.43 7.53 17.34
CA ASN A 159 7.37 7.21 18.76
C ASN A 159 6.21 7.96 19.41
N TRP A 160 5.46 7.30 20.29
CA TRP A 160 4.33 7.93 20.96
C TRP A 160 4.79 8.99 21.96
N LYS A 161 3.98 10.04 22.08
CA LYS A 161 4.13 11.02 23.15
C LYS A 161 3.84 10.35 24.51
N PRO A 162 4.50 10.77 25.60
CA PRO A 162 4.19 10.25 26.93
C PRO A 162 2.71 10.49 27.24
N HIS A 163 2.04 9.47 27.82
CA HIS A 163 0.60 9.45 28.20
C HIS A 163 -0.45 9.32 27.08
N LYS A 164 -0.06 9.02 25.84
CA LYS A 164 -1.05 8.64 24.83
C LYS A 164 -1.67 7.28 25.19
N LEU A 165 -3.00 7.25 25.40
CA LEU A 165 -3.80 6.03 25.49
C LEU A 165 -4.44 5.81 24.13
N HIS A 166 -4.24 4.62 23.56
CA HIS A 166 -4.90 4.23 22.34
C HIS A 166 -6.25 3.62 22.71
N ASN A 167 -7.35 4.27 22.32
CA ASN A 167 -8.66 3.66 22.39
C ASN A 167 -8.90 3.00 21.04
N ASN A 168 -8.84 1.68 21.00
CA ASN A 168 -9.28 0.94 19.81
C ASN A 168 -10.82 0.95 19.85
N ASN A 169 -11.46 1.64 18.91
CA ASN A 169 -12.91 1.52 18.75
C ASN A 169 -13.20 0.16 18.13
N SER A 170 -13.85 -0.74 18.86
CA SER A 170 -13.94 -2.17 18.50
C SER A 170 -14.77 -2.48 17.26
N ASP A 171 -15.60 -1.53 16.78
CA ASP A 171 -16.68 -1.84 15.86
C ASP A 171 -16.50 -1.18 14.46
N ILE A 172 -15.47 -0.35 14.27
CA ILE A 172 -15.21 0.32 12.99
C ILE A 172 -14.00 -0.33 12.30
N PHE A 173 -14.24 -1.05 11.20
CA PHE A 173 -13.19 -1.75 10.46
C PHE A 173 -12.58 -0.94 9.31
N CYS A 174 -13.23 0.16 8.94
CA CYS A 174 -12.79 1.10 7.92
C CYS A 174 -13.38 2.48 8.22
N SER A 175 -12.56 3.40 8.73
CA SER A 175 -12.96 4.79 9.01
C SER A 175 -13.27 5.60 7.74
N ASN A 176 -13.87 6.78 7.86
CA ASN A 176 -14.07 7.70 6.74
C ASN A 176 -12.84 8.61 6.57
N LYS A 177 -12.35 8.79 5.33
CA LYS A 177 -11.09 9.49 5.01
C LYS A 177 -11.30 10.74 4.16
N ILE A 178 -12.47 10.88 3.52
CA ILE A 178 -12.84 12.08 2.76
C ILE A 178 -13.47 13.05 3.74
N THR A 179 -12.64 13.77 4.48
CA THR A 179 -13.05 14.75 5.50
C THR A 179 -12.31 16.07 5.31
N ASP A 180 -12.87 17.15 5.83
CA ASP A 180 -12.20 18.45 5.85
C ASP A 180 -11.11 18.53 6.94
N GLU A 181 -11.14 17.61 7.90
CA GLU A 181 -10.18 17.52 8.99
C GLU A 181 -8.85 16.88 8.57
N ILE A 182 -7.76 17.31 9.21
CA ILE A 182 -6.44 16.71 9.03
C ILE A 182 -6.41 15.39 9.79
N LEU A 183 -6.33 14.28 9.06
CA LEU A 183 -6.21 12.95 9.64
C LEU A 183 -4.83 12.76 10.27
N VAL A 184 -4.81 12.42 11.55
CA VAL A 184 -3.60 12.10 12.31
C VAL A 184 -3.44 10.59 12.35
N PHE A 185 -2.42 10.06 11.66
CA PHE A 185 -2.19 8.61 11.56
C PHE A 185 -2.01 7.93 12.91
N GLU A 186 -1.44 8.64 13.90
CA GLU A 186 -1.26 8.07 15.22
C GLU A 186 -2.57 7.90 16.00
N ASP A 187 -3.66 8.54 15.59
CA ASP A 187 -4.99 8.45 16.21
C ASP A 187 -5.92 7.46 15.50
N ALA A 188 -5.52 6.94 14.33
CA ALA A 188 -6.26 5.93 13.59
C ALA A 188 -6.16 4.55 14.25
N ASP A 189 -7.07 3.64 13.94
CA ASP A 189 -6.98 2.26 14.42
C ASP A 189 -5.83 1.48 13.74
N SER A 190 -5.33 0.43 14.41
CA SER A 190 -4.33 -0.45 13.80
C SER A 190 -4.91 -1.14 12.56
N PHE A 191 -4.08 -1.30 11.54
CA PHE A 191 -4.43 -1.81 10.21
C PHE A 191 -5.37 -0.89 9.41
N GLU A 192 -5.54 0.37 9.82
CA GLU A 192 -6.23 1.36 9.02
C GLU A 192 -5.41 1.71 7.76
N CYS A 193 -6.12 1.84 6.65
CA CYS A 193 -5.54 2.04 5.32
C CYS A 193 -5.95 3.39 4.75
N PHE A 194 -4.98 4.08 4.15
CA PHE A 194 -5.14 5.42 3.61
C PHE A 194 -4.64 5.46 2.17
N ASP A 195 -5.17 6.39 1.39
CA ASP A 195 -4.62 6.71 0.08
C ASP A 195 -3.24 7.37 0.21
N THR A 196 -2.51 7.43 -0.90
CA THR A 196 -1.22 8.12 -0.99
C THR A 196 -1.33 9.62 -0.72
N ASP A 197 -0.21 10.27 -0.42
CA ASP A 197 -0.18 11.71 -0.24
C ASP A 197 -0.51 12.46 -1.53
N LYS A 198 -1.10 13.65 -1.39
CA LYS A 198 -1.42 14.53 -2.53
C LYS A 198 -0.17 14.98 -3.29
N SER A 199 1.00 14.94 -2.66
CA SER A 199 2.30 15.26 -3.27
C SER A 199 2.89 14.12 -4.09
N THR A 200 2.28 12.93 -4.12
CA THR A 200 2.76 11.81 -4.91
C THR A 200 2.63 12.14 -6.40
N GLU A 201 3.76 12.20 -7.11
CA GLU A 201 3.77 12.54 -8.54
C GLU A 201 3.57 11.31 -9.44
N SER A 202 4.14 10.17 -9.06
CA SER A 202 4.09 8.94 -9.86
C SER A 202 2.65 8.48 -10.08
N PHE A 203 2.21 8.45 -11.35
CA PHE A 203 0.89 7.95 -11.76
C PHE A 203 0.62 6.54 -11.23
N TYR A 204 1.63 5.66 -11.27
CA TYR A 204 1.53 4.30 -10.75
C TYR A 204 1.25 4.28 -9.24
N GLN A 205 1.95 5.14 -8.47
CA GLN A 205 1.72 5.23 -7.03
C GLN A 205 0.38 5.88 -6.69
N LYS A 206 -0.07 6.90 -7.43
CA LYS A 206 -1.41 7.49 -7.22
C LYS A 206 -2.51 6.44 -7.35
N ILE A 207 -2.34 5.47 -8.25
CA ILE A 207 -3.34 4.42 -8.50
C ILE A 207 -3.20 3.27 -7.51
N PHE A 208 -2.03 2.64 -7.41
CA PHE A 208 -1.85 1.40 -6.66
C PHE A 208 -1.21 1.58 -5.28
N GLY A 209 -0.76 2.80 -4.97
CA GLY A 209 -0.14 3.10 -3.68
C GLY A 209 -1.16 3.14 -2.56
N ILE A 210 -0.74 2.70 -1.38
CA ILE A 210 -1.54 2.67 -0.14
C ILE A 210 -0.62 2.97 1.04
N ARG A 211 -1.18 3.52 2.11
CA ARG A 211 -0.51 3.68 3.40
C ARG A 211 -1.25 2.89 4.47
N ILE A 212 -0.52 2.20 5.33
CA ILE A 212 -1.07 1.36 6.38
C ILE A 212 -0.52 1.79 7.72
N VAL A 213 -1.39 1.96 8.70
CA VAL A 213 -1.02 2.25 10.08
C VAL A 213 -0.97 0.94 10.86
N ILE A 214 0.13 0.70 11.58
CA ILE A 214 0.24 -0.43 12.51
C ILE A 214 0.80 0.07 13.83
N HIS A 215 0.12 -0.26 14.93
CA HIS A 215 0.53 0.10 16.27
C HIS A 215 1.28 -1.04 16.96
N ASN A 216 2.39 -0.69 17.62
CA ASN A 216 3.04 -1.54 18.59
C ASN A 216 2.87 -0.89 19.97
N GLU A 217 1.85 -1.34 20.69
CA GLU A 217 1.50 -0.81 22.01
C GLU A 217 2.58 -1.12 23.06
N ILE A 218 3.27 -2.26 22.93
CA ILE A 218 4.35 -2.69 23.83
C ILE A 218 5.53 -1.71 23.74
N GLU A 219 5.96 -1.38 22.52
CA GLU A 219 7.06 -0.44 22.28
C GLU A 219 6.62 1.02 22.24
N LYS A 220 5.31 1.29 22.26
CA LYS A 220 4.70 2.63 22.10
C LYS A 220 5.19 3.33 20.82
N LYS A 221 5.06 2.62 19.71
CA LYS A 221 5.41 3.10 18.37
C LYS A 221 4.28 2.87 17.38
N THR A 222 4.15 3.77 16.43
CA THR A 222 3.34 3.59 15.23
C THR A 222 4.27 3.48 14.03
N ILE A 223 4.03 2.48 13.18
CA ILE A 223 4.66 2.41 11.86
C ILE A 223 3.63 2.73 10.80
N ILE A 224 3.98 3.66 9.91
CA ILE A 224 3.20 3.99 8.73
C ILE A 224 3.94 3.38 7.56
N ILE A 225 3.37 2.33 6.96
CA ILE A 225 3.97 1.62 5.84
C ILE A 225 3.38 2.18 4.56
N SER A 226 4.24 2.67 3.67
CA SER A 226 3.85 2.98 2.29
C SER A 226 4.06 1.72 1.46
N GLY A 227 3.05 1.31 0.70
CA GLY A 227 3.10 0.10 -0.12
C GLY A 227 2.41 0.26 -1.46
N ILE A 228 2.58 -0.74 -2.31
CA ILE A 228 1.85 -0.94 -3.56
C ILE A 228 0.95 -2.15 -3.41
N VAL A 229 -0.32 -1.99 -3.75
CA VAL A 229 -1.33 -3.05 -3.73
C VAL A 229 -1.30 -3.80 -5.06
N ASP A 230 -1.42 -5.12 -5.00
CA ASP A 230 -1.65 -5.94 -6.20
C ASP A 230 -2.93 -5.50 -6.92
N ASN A 231 -2.84 -5.34 -8.25
CA ASN A 231 -3.99 -5.00 -9.08
C ASN A 231 -4.86 -6.23 -9.35
N ILE A 232 -5.67 -6.61 -8.37
CA ILE A 232 -6.56 -7.78 -8.42
C ILE A 232 -8.01 -7.33 -8.19
N GLU A 233 -8.91 -7.89 -8.99
CA GLU A 233 -10.36 -7.65 -8.89
C GLU A 233 -10.96 -8.26 -7.62
N LEU A 234 -11.96 -7.60 -7.04
CA LEU A 234 -12.59 -8.04 -5.79
C LEU A 234 -13.34 -9.37 -5.91
N GLU A 235 -13.70 -9.79 -7.12
CA GLU A 235 -14.31 -11.09 -7.41
C GLU A 235 -13.33 -12.27 -7.26
N CYS A 236 -12.02 -12.00 -7.30
CA CYS A 236 -10.98 -13.02 -7.18
C CYS A 236 -10.60 -13.36 -5.72
N PHE A 237 -11.29 -12.77 -4.74
CA PHE A 237 -11.02 -12.98 -3.32
C PHE A 237 -12.15 -13.76 -2.64
N SER A 238 -11.77 -14.74 -1.83
CA SER A 238 -12.63 -15.34 -0.80
C SER A 238 -12.10 -14.90 0.56
N ASN A 239 -12.64 -13.80 1.10
CA ASN A 239 -12.13 -13.18 2.31
C ASN A 239 -13.26 -12.47 3.08
N GLU A 240 -13.37 -12.79 4.38
CA GLU A 240 -14.46 -12.32 5.25
C GLU A 240 -14.53 -10.80 5.36
N TYR A 241 -13.40 -10.08 5.35
CA TYR A 241 -13.40 -8.62 5.39
C TYR A 241 -14.01 -8.02 4.12
N ILE A 242 -13.65 -8.55 2.94
CA ILE A 242 -14.18 -8.07 1.66
C ILE A 242 -15.69 -8.31 1.59
N ASP A 243 -16.14 -9.49 2.00
CA ASP A 243 -17.57 -9.84 1.98
C ASP A 243 -18.35 -8.96 2.96
N PHE A 244 -17.83 -8.78 4.18
CA PHE A 244 -18.40 -7.87 5.17
C PHE A 244 -18.53 -6.44 4.62
N ARG A 245 -17.45 -5.87 4.05
CA ARG A 245 -17.48 -4.52 3.48
C ARG A 245 -18.45 -4.40 2.30
N LYS A 246 -18.49 -5.38 1.39
CA LYS A 246 -19.44 -5.39 0.27
C LYS A 246 -20.88 -5.37 0.78
N ASP A 247 -21.20 -6.14 1.81
CA ASP A 247 -22.54 -6.21 2.38
C ASP A 247 -22.93 -4.93 3.11
N GLU A 248 -22.01 -4.32 3.88
CA GLU A 248 -22.24 -3.02 4.51
C GLU A 248 -22.56 -1.94 3.47
N ILE A 249 -21.78 -1.87 2.39
CA ILE A 249 -21.97 -0.89 1.33
C ILE A 249 -23.28 -1.10 0.59
N LYS A 250 -23.64 -2.36 0.29
CA LYS A 250 -24.90 -2.68 -0.36
C LYS A 250 -26.10 -2.30 0.50
N LYS A 251 -26.04 -2.57 1.80
CA LYS A 251 -27.09 -2.19 2.76
C LYS A 251 -27.25 -0.68 2.85
N SER A 252 -26.15 0.07 3.01
CA SER A 252 -26.22 1.53 3.06
C SER A 252 -26.76 2.13 1.76
N ALA A 253 -26.48 1.51 0.60
CA ALA A 253 -27.04 1.93 -0.68
C ALA A 253 -28.57 1.78 -0.77
N GLU A 254 -29.21 0.97 0.07
CA GLU A 254 -30.67 0.80 0.08
C GLU A 254 -31.41 2.01 0.66
N GLU A 255 -30.72 2.88 1.38
CA GLU A 255 -31.27 4.11 1.97
C GLU A 255 -31.44 5.24 0.94
N TYR A 256 -30.88 5.07 -0.27
CA TYR A 256 -30.84 6.09 -1.33
C TYR A 256 -31.90 5.87 -2.41
N GLU A 257 -32.18 6.93 -3.18
CA GLU A 257 -33.05 6.84 -4.34
C GLU A 257 -32.47 5.91 -5.41
N LYS A 258 -33.33 5.41 -6.31
CA LYS A 258 -32.96 4.38 -7.30
C LYS A 258 -31.72 4.74 -8.13
N SER A 259 -31.63 5.98 -8.61
CA SER A 259 -30.50 6.46 -9.43
C SER A 259 -29.20 6.57 -8.63
N GLU A 260 -29.28 7.06 -7.39
CA GLU A 260 -28.15 7.20 -6.48
C GLU A 260 -27.62 5.83 -6.03
N LYS A 261 -28.54 4.93 -5.65
CA LYS A 261 -28.24 3.52 -5.35
C LYS A 261 -27.51 2.85 -6.51
N GLU A 262 -27.96 3.04 -7.75
CA GLU A 262 -27.30 2.48 -8.93
C GLU A 262 -25.86 2.99 -9.06
N ILE A 263 -25.61 4.28 -8.83
CA ILE A 263 -24.27 4.86 -8.84
C ILE A 263 -23.40 4.22 -7.74
N ILE A 264 -23.89 4.08 -6.50
CA ILE A 264 -23.14 3.44 -5.41
C ILE A 264 -22.77 1.99 -5.79
N LEU A 265 -23.70 1.23 -6.37
CA LEU A 265 -23.45 -0.14 -6.77
C LEU A 265 -22.40 -0.22 -7.90
N ARG A 266 -22.45 0.69 -8.88
CA ARG A 266 -21.42 0.77 -9.95
C ARG A 266 -20.06 1.23 -9.43
N ILE A 267 -20.02 2.10 -8.41
CA ILE A 267 -18.78 2.43 -7.68
C ILE A 267 -18.22 1.14 -7.05
N LEU A 268 -19.04 0.38 -6.32
CA LEU A 268 -18.61 -0.87 -5.69
C LEU A 268 -18.13 -1.91 -6.71
N GLU A 269 -18.81 -2.04 -7.86
CA GLU A 269 -18.35 -2.90 -8.96
C GLU A 269 -16.98 -2.47 -9.50
N SER A 270 -16.67 -1.17 -9.49
CA SER A 270 -15.40 -0.64 -9.98
C SER A 270 -14.22 -0.78 -9.02
N PHE A 271 -14.46 -1.15 -7.75
CA PHE A 271 -13.41 -1.24 -6.75
C PHE A 271 -12.45 -2.40 -7.03
N ASN A 272 -11.16 -2.15 -6.80
CA ASN A 272 -10.14 -3.16 -6.60
C ASN A 272 -9.81 -3.27 -5.10
N LEU A 273 -8.79 -4.09 -4.76
CA LEU A 273 -8.39 -4.31 -3.37
C LEU A 273 -8.02 -3.01 -2.63
N LYS A 274 -7.42 -2.01 -3.30
CA LYS A 274 -7.09 -0.74 -2.67
C LYS A 274 -8.35 -0.01 -2.20
N GLU A 275 -9.34 0.18 -3.07
CA GLU A 275 -10.49 1.02 -2.72
C GLU A 275 -11.34 0.42 -1.60
N ILE A 276 -11.50 -0.91 -1.56
CA ILE A 276 -12.27 -1.56 -0.48
C ILE A 276 -11.57 -1.47 0.89
N LEU A 277 -10.23 -1.41 0.91
CA LEU A 277 -9.44 -1.25 2.14
C LEU A 277 -9.44 0.20 2.65
N VAL A 278 -9.51 1.18 1.75
CA VAL A 278 -9.33 2.60 2.07
C VAL A 278 -10.65 3.30 2.41
N PHE A 279 -11.71 3.11 1.62
CA PHE A 279 -12.90 3.95 1.73
C PHE A 279 -13.92 3.43 2.75
N GLY A 280 -14.29 4.32 3.68
CA GLY A 280 -15.38 4.12 4.63
C GLY A 280 -16.76 4.30 3.99
N ASN A 281 -17.82 4.16 4.79
CA ASN A 281 -19.19 4.22 4.30
C ASN A 281 -19.60 5.63 3.86
N GLU A 282 -19.24 6.67 4.60
CA GLU A 282 -19.56 8.06 4.22
C GLU A 282 -18.69 8.55 3.05
N ASP A 283 -17.49 7.98 2.90
CA ASP A 283 -16.63 8.28 1.75
C ASP A 283 -17.29 7.89 0.43
N LEU A 284 -18.01 6.77 0.43
CA LEU A 284 -18.77 6.30 -0.74
C LEU A 284 -19.91 7.25 -1.08
N GLN A 285 -20.61 7.76 -0.07
CA GLN A 285 -21.66 8.76 -0.26
C GLN A 285 -21.07 10.04 -0.89
N LYS A 286 -19.94 10.52 -0.36
CA LYS A 286 -19.25 11.70 -0.91
C LYS A 286 -18.75 11.46 -2.34
N LYS A 287 -18.25 10.26 -2.65
CA LYS A 287 -17.87 9.86 -4.02
C LYS A 287 -19.06 9.85 -4.97
N MET A 288 -20.19 9.26 -4.56
CA MET A 288 -21.43 9.29 -5.34
C MET A 288 -21.84 10.72 -5.67
N MET A 289 -21.90 11.60 -4.66
CA MET A 289 -22.24 13.01 -4.85
C MET A 289 -21.25 13.71 -5.81
N SER A 290 -19.95 13.44 -5.66
CA SER A 290 -18.93 13.99 -6.56
C SER A 290 -19.15 13.55 -8.01
N ILE A 291 -19.52 12.29 -8.26
CA ILE A 291 -19.80 11.78 -9.60
C ILE A 291 -21.03 12.46 -10.21
N ILE A 292 -22.10 12.63 -9.43
CA ILE A 292 -23.33 13.31 -9.87
C ILE A 292 -23.02 14.77 -10.25
N ILE A 293 -22.30 15.48 -9.39
CA ILE A 293 -21.93 16.89 -9.61
C ILE A 293 -21.05 17.03 -10.84
N GLU A 294 -19.99 16.21 -10.96
CA GLU A 294 -19.08 16.28 -12.11
C GLU A 294 -19.81 15.99 -13.42
N SER A 295 -20.65 14.95 -13.45
CA SER A 295 -21.43 14.59 -14.64
C SER A 295 -22.42 15.69 -15.03
N THR A 296 -23.07 16.31 -14.05
CA THR A 296 -23.99 17.43 -14.27
C THR A 296 -23.26 18.64 -14.86
N ILE A 297 -22.09 18.99 -14.33
CA ILE A 297 -21.26 20.09 -14.84
C ILE A 297 -20.82 19.82 -16.27
N VAL A 298 -20.38 18.60 -16.56
CA VAL A 298 -19.95 18.18 -17.91
C VAL A 298 -21.09 18.31 -18.92
N LYS A 299 -22.30 17.90 -18.52
CA LYS A 299 -23.51 17.98 -19.36
C LYS A 299 -23.96 19.41 -19.62
N GLN A 300 -23.92 20.27 -18.60
CA GLN A 300 -24.36 21.68 -18.71
C GLN A 300 -23.31 22.57 -19.37
N SER A 301 -22.04 22.19 -19.34
CA SER A 301 -20.94 22.95 -19.93
C SER A 301 -20.94 22.82 -21.45
N LYS A 302 -20.55 23.89 -22.14
CA LYS A 302 -20.28 23.82 -23.59
C LYS A 302 -19.16 22.81 -23.85
N LEU A 303 -19.32 21.99 -24.89
CA LEU A 303 -18.38 20.93 -25.27
C LEU A 303 -16.92 21.44 -25.33
N ASP A 304 -16.69 22.58 -25.98
CA ASP A 304 -15.34 23.17 -26.11
C ASP A 304 -14.70 23.48 -24.76
N ASN A 305 -15.48 23.94 -23.77
CA ASN A 305 -14.99 24.23 -22.43
C ASN A 305 -14.64 22.94 -21.69
N THR A 306 -15.48 21.90 -21.83
CA THR A 306 -15.24 20.58 -21.24
C THR A 306 -13.97 19.95 -21.82
N ILE A 307 -13.81 20.00 -23.14
CA ILE A 307 -12.62 19.50 -23.84
C ILE A 307 -11.37 20.23 -23.36
N LYS A 308 -11.39 21.57 -23.35
CA LYS A 308 -10.25 22.37 -22.89
C LYS A 308 -9.86 22.03 -21.46
N LYS A 309 -10.86 21.99 -20.56
CA LYS A 309 -10.65 21.61 -19.15
C LYS A 309 -10.03 20.22 -19.04
N PHE A 310 -10.50 19.25 -19.81
CA PHE A 310 -10.00 17.87 -19.77
C PHE A 310 -8.55 17.75 -20.26
N ILE A 311 -8.19 18.47 -21.33
CA ILE A 311 -6.81 18.49 -21.86
C ILE A 311 -5.84 19.12 -20.85
N ASP A 312 -6.30 20.12 -20.08
CA ASP A 312 -5.50 20.80 -19.06
C ASP A 312 -5.28 19.94 -17.79
N LEU A 313 -5.95 18.78 -17.64
CA LEU A 313 -5.78 17.87 -16.50
C LEU A 313 -4.55 16.96 -16.64
N ASP A 314 -3.93 16.60 -15.51
CA ASP A 314 -2.92 15.53 -15.50
C ASP A 314 -3.55 14.16 -15.76
N ALA A 315 -2.76 13.20 -16.25
CA ALA A 315 -3.25 11.87 -16.65
C ALA A 315 -4.07 11.17 -15.56
N TYR A 316 -3.72 11.36 -14.28
CA TYR A 316 -4.48 10.78 -13.15
C TYR A 316 -5.87 11.41 -13.02
N SER A 317 -5.97 12.72 -13.15
CA SER A 317 -7.25 13.43 -13.11
C SER A 317 -8.11 13.12 -14.34
N GLN A 318 -7.50 13.02 -15.54
CA GLN A 318 -8.19 12.55 -16.76
C GLN A 318 -8.77 11.15 -16.56
N ARG A 319 -7.97 10.21 -16.03
CA ARG A 319 -8.42 8.86 -15.68
C ARG A 319 -9.63 8.89 -14.74
N ASN A 320 -9.58 9.68 -13.66
CA ASN A 320 -10.64 9.73 -12.67
C ASN A 320 -11.93 10.34 -13.23
N MET A 321 -11.82 11.41 -14.03
CA MET A 321 -12.98 11.99 -14.72
C MET A 321 -13.63 10.98 -15.67
N LEU A 322 -12.83 10.22 -16.44
CA LEU A 322 -13.37 9.15 -17.28
C LEU A 322 -14.07 8.05 -16.46
N ILE A 323 -13.50 7.62 -15.34
CA ILE A 323 -14.13 6.65 -14.44
C ILE A 323 -15.49 7.17 -13.94
N ASN A 324 -15.52 8.41 -13.44
CA ASN A 324 -16.73 9.02 -12.90
C ASN A 324 -17.85 9.10 -13.95
N LEU A 325 -17.52 9.59 -15.14
CA LEU A 325 -18.48 9.69 -16.24
C LEU A 325 -18.96 8.31 -16.68
N LEU A 326 -18.09 7.29 -16.75
CA LEU A 326 -18.46 5.91 -17.09
C LEU A 326 -19.35 5.26 -16.03
N ILE A 327 -19.14 5.58 -14.74
CA ILE A 327 -20.01 5.14 -13.63
C ILE A 327 -21.38 5.83 -13.69
N TYR A 328 -21.45 7.07 -14.16
CA TYR A 328 -22.73 7.78 -14.32
C TYR A 328 -23.48 7.35 -15.59
N SER A 329 -22.78 6.94 -16.64
CA SER A 329 -23.30 6.84 -18.01
C SER A 329 -24.34 5.74 -18.29
N SER A 330 -24.72 4.88 -17.32
CA SER A 330 -25.58 3.71 -17.58
C SER A 330 -26.92 4.08 -18.20
N ASN A 331 -27.41 5.27 -17.90
CA ASN A 331 -28.73 5.75 -18.33
C ASN A 331 -28.66 7.08 -19.09
N ASP A 332 -27.48 7.53 -19.54
CA ASP A 332 -27.32 8.85 -20.17
C ASP A 332 -26.44 8.79 -21.44
N GLU A 333 -27.08 8.71 -22.60
CA GLU A 333 -26.42 8.65 -23.92
C GLU A 333 -25.53 9.87 -24.19
N GLU A 334 -25.93 11.06 -23.73
CA GLU A 334 -25.10 12.28 -23.92
C GLU A 334 -23.77 12.14 -23.17
N ILE A 335 -23.81 11.65 -21.92
CA ILE A 335 -22.60 11.39 -21.13
C ILE A 335 -21.76 10.27 -21.77
N GLN A 336 -22.37 9.22 -22.31
CA GLN A 336 -21.64 8.16 -23.03
C GLN A 336 -20.88 8.72 -24.24
N TYR A 337 -21.54 9.56 -25.04
CA TYR A 337 -20.92 10.24 -26.18
C TYR A 337 -19.76 11.15 -25.75
N LEU A 338 -19.96 11.94 -24.69
CA LEU A 338 -18.92 12.82 -24.13
C LEU A 338 -17.72 12.01 -23.62
N CYS A 339 -17.94 10.91 -22.90
CA CYS A 339 -16.86 10.01 -22.47
C CYS A 339 -16.01 9.54 -23.66
N TYR A 340 -16.68 9.12 -24.73
CA TYR A 340 -16.01 8.60 -25.93
C TYR A 340 -15.14 9.67 -26.58
N ILE A 341 -15.67 10.88 -26.77
CA ILE A 341 -14.90 12.01 -27.33
C ILE A 341 -13.70 12.33 -26.46
N LEU A 342 -13.91 12.50 -25.14
CA LEU A 342 -12.84 12.88 -24.22
C LEU A 342 -11.71 11.85 -24.23
N TYR A 343 -12.04 10.56 -24.26
CA TYR A 343 -11.04 9.50 -24.37
C TYR A 343 -10.30 9.51 -25.72
N ASP A 344 -10.99 9.76 -26.84
CA ASP A 344 -10.36 9.82 -28.17
C ASP A 344 -9.34 10.97 -28.23
N LEU A 345 -9.66 12.10 -27.58
CA LEU A 345 -8.81 13.29 -27.51
C LEU A 345 -7.52 13.08 -26.72
N VAL A 346 -7.45 12.12 -25.79
CA VAL A 346 -6.19 11.76 -25.07
C VAL A 346 -5.07 11.42 -26.06
N SER A 347 -5.41 10.84 -27.22
CA SER A 347 -4.44 10.50 -28.26
C SER A 347 -3.94 11.72 -29.07
N SER A 348 -4.72 12.80 -29.10
CA SER A 348 -4.52 13.96 -29.98
C SER A 348 -3.80 15.13 -29.29
N SER A 349 -3.68 15.12 -27.95
CA SER A 349 -3.08 16.21 -27.18
C SER A 349 -1.55 16.19 -27.13
N ASN A 350 -0.89 15.09 -27.49
CA ASN A 350 0.58 15.00 -27.45
C ASN A 350 1.21 15.10 -28.86
N ASN A 351 1.56 16.32 -29.24
CA ASN A 351 2.46 16.61 -30.37
C ASN A 351 3.95 16.37 -30.02
N ASN A 352 4.25 15.80 -28.85
CA ASN A 352 5.62 15.56 -28.39
C ASN A 352 5.97 14.08 -28.54
N ASN A 353 7.14 13.82 -29.13
CA ASN A 353 7.73 12.51 -29.46
C ASN A 353 7.99 11.60 -28.23
N SER A 354 7.01 11.31 -27.39
CA SER A 354 7.10 10.25 -26.39
C SER A 354 6.47 8.99 -26.95
N GLU A 355 7.26 7.91 -27.06
CA GLU A 355 6.85 6.56 -27.48
C GLU A 355 5.73 5.92 -26.63
N PHE A 356 5.23 6.63 -25.60
CA PHE A 356 4.13 6.20 -24.75
C PHE A 356 2.79 6.72 -25.29
N ASN A 357 1.93 5.79 -25.68
CA ASN A 357 0.53 6.08 -25.97
C ASN A 357 -0.21 6.31 -24.64
N ASP A 358 -0.27 7.56 -24.18
CA ASP A 358 -0.95 7.96 -22.93
C ASP A 358 -2.41 7.45 -22.86
N GLN A 359 -3.06 7.33 -24.01
CA GLN A 359 -4.40 6.76 -24.11
C GLN A 359 -4.42 5.29 -23.68
N GLN A 360 -3.46 4.49 -24.17
CA GLN A 360 -3.29 3.10 -23.77
C GLN A 360 -2.90 2.99 -22.30
N TYR A 361 -2.05 3.90 -21.82
CA TYR A 361 -1.60 3.94 -20.42
C TYR A 361 -2.75 4.23 -19.45
N ILE A 362 -3.62 5.21 -19.77
CA ILE A 362 -4.84 5.48 -19.01
C ILE A 362 -5.77 4.27 -19.07
N PHE A 363 -6.04 3.73 -20.27
CA PHE A 363 -6.95 2.59 -20.44
C PHE A 363 -6.51 1.37 -19.63
N ASP A 364 -5.23 1.00 -19.70
CA ASP A 364 -4.69 -0.17 -18.99
C ASP A 364 -4.79 -0.02 -17.48
N SER A 365 -4.79 1.21 -16.98
CA SER A 365 -4.95 1.53 -15.56
C SER A 365 -6.40 1.53 -15.04
N LEU A 366 -7.40 1.39 -15.92
CA LEU A 366 -8.81 1.35 -15.53
C LEU A 366 -9.17 0.00 -14.90
N PRO A 367 -10.04 -0.03 -13.87
CA PRO A 367 -10.63 -1.28 -13.38
C PRO A 367 -11.39 -2.02 -14.47
N SER A 368 -11.42 -3.36 -14.40
CA SER A 368 -12.00 -4.18 -15.47
C SER A 368 -13.49 -3.92 -15.73
N LYS A 369 -14.28 -3.61 -14.71
CA LYS A 369 -15.69 -3.20 -14.91
C LYS A 369 -15.80 -1.88 -15.66
N ILE A 370 -14.94 -0.91 -15.36
CA ILE A 370 -14.89 0.35 -16.10
C ILE A 370 -14.46 0.11 -17.56
N LYS A 371 -13.48 -0.77 -17.80
CA LYS A 371 -13.10 -1.19 -19.16
C LYS A 371 -14.28 -1.83 -19.90
N LYS A 372 -15.13 -2.60 -19.22
CA LYS A 372 -16.35 -3.18 -19.80
C LYS A 372 -17.35 -2.09 -20.17
N TYR A 373 -17.69 -1.18 -19.25
CA TYR A 373 -18.56 -0.05 -19.53
C TYR A 373 -18.05 0.78 -20.73
N PHE A 374 -16.74 1.01 -20.78
CA PHE A 374 -16.11 1.73 -21.89
C PHE A 374 -16.24 0.99 -23.23
N LYS A 375 -16.07 -0.34 -23.24
CA LYS A 375 -16.28 -1.16 -24.45
C LYS A 375 -17.73 -1.09 -24.93
N ASP A 376 -18.69 -1.13 -24.02
CA ASP A 376 -20.12 -1.05 -24.35
C ASP A 376 -20.45 0.30 -25.03
N VAL A 377 -19.96 1.40 -24.47
CA VAL A 377 -20.04 2.74 -25.08
C VAL A 377 -19.37 2.78 -26.46
N LYS A 378 -18.15 2.23 -26.58
CA LYS A 378 -17.40 2.24 -27.84
C LYS A 378 -18.09 1.43 -28.94
N ILE A 379 -18.71 0.30 -28.61
CA ILE A 379 -19.48 -0.50 -29.56
C ILE A 379 -20.68 0.30 -30.04
N HIS A 380 -21.42 0.94 -29.12
CA HIS A 380 -22.58 1.76 -29.47
C HIS A 380 -22.22 2.83 -30.51
N TYR A 381 -21.15 3.60 -30.31
CA TYR A 381 -20.79 4.70 -31.23
C TYR A 381 -19.92 4.32 -32.44
N LYS A 382 -19.24 3.15 -32.44
CA LYS A 382 -18.58 2.65 -33.65
C LYS A 382 -19.55 2.15 -34.71
N ILE A 383 -20.78 1.79 -34.33
CA ILE A 383 -21.82 1.34 -35.27
C ILE A 383 -22.40 2.52 -36.09
N TYR A 384 -22.20 3.77 -35.64
CA TYR A 384 -22.72 4.98 -36.30
C TYR A 384 -21.67 5.77 -37.12
N LYS A 385 -20.44 5.24 -37.28
CA LYS A 385 -19.44 5.68 -38.26
C LYS A 385 -19.36 4.66 -39.39
#